data_AF-A0A8J7ZIB1-F1
#
_entry.id   AF-A0A8J7ZIB1-F1
#
_cell.length_a   1.000
_cell.length_b   1.000
_cell.length_c   1.000
_cell.angle_alpha   90.00
_cell.angle_beta   90.00
_cell.angle_gamma   90.00
#
_symmetry.space_group_name_H-M   'P 1'
#
loop_
_entity.id
_entity.type
_entity.pdbx_description
1 polymer ?
#
loop_
_entity_poly.entity_id
_entity_poly.type
_entity_poly.pdbx_seq_one_letter_code
_entity_poly.pdbx_strand_id
1 'polypeptide(L)'
;MTDADGDVDVDGVAERSDASADEILEELFAVVEDRKRELPEDSYTASLFTHEKGENAVLEKLGEETTELVLAAKDDDHDEIAHESADIVYHLLVLLAMKDVPLSALREELASRR
;
A
#
# COMPACT_ATOMS: atom_id res chain seq x y z
N MET A 1 -25.84 32.26 -36.85
CA MET A 1 -24.50 31.78 -36.48
C MET A 1 -24.74 30.76 -35.38
N THR A 2 -24.77 29.50 -35.80
CA THR A 2 -25.04 28.31 -35.00
C THR A 2 -23.73 27.82 -34.41
N ASP A 3 -23.70 27.61 -33.10
CA ASP A 3 -22.83 26.67 -32.38
C ASP A 3 -23.66 26.36 -31.10
N ALA A 4 -24.35 25.23 -30.88
CA ALA A 4 -24.06 23.81 -31.04
C ALA A 4 -22.95 23.30 -30.11
N ASP A 5 -23.42 22.57 -29.09
CA ASP A 5 -22.80 21.46 -28.36
C ASP A 5 -21.57 21.67 -27.47
N GLY A 6 -21.67 21.08 -26.28
CA GLY A 6 -20.53 20.89 -25.38
C GLY A 6 -20.87 20.68 -23.91
N ASP A 7 -21.94 19.95 -23.56
CA ASP A 7 -21.95 19.23 -22.28
C ASP A 7 -20.73 18.30 -22.29
N VAL A 8 -19.79 18.53 -21.38
CA VAL A 8 -18.84 17.52 -20.98
C VAL A 8 -19.12 17.24 -19.52
N ASP A 9 -20.01 16.27 -19.32
CA ASP A 9 -20.03 15.42 -18.14
C ASP A 9 -18.61 14.91 -17.90
N VAL A 10 -17.92 15.49 -16.93
CA VAL A 10 -16.78 14.83 -16.28
C VAL A 10 -17.31 14.02 -15.10
N ASP A 11 -18.07 12.99 -15.46
CA ASP A 11 -18.29 11.83 -14.60
C ASP A 11 -16.95 11.11 -14.44
N GLY A 12 -16.29 11.44 -13.34
CA GLY A 12 -15.08 10.78 -12.87
C GLY A 12 -15.06 10.78 -11.34
N VAL A 13 -16.24 10.63 -10.72
CA VAL A 13 -16.30 10.38 -9.28
C VAL A 13 -15.83 8.95 -9.07
N ALA A 14 -14.53 8.80 -8.77
CA ALA A 14 -14.01 7.57 -8.22
C ALA A 14 -14.91 7.15 -7.05
N GLU A 15 -15.58 6.00 -7.18
CA GLU A 15 -16.41 5.47 -6.11
C GLU A 15 -15.52 5.32 -4.87
N ARG A 16 -15.75 6.16 -3.86
CA ARG A 16 -15.08 6.05 -2.58
C ARG A 16 -15.50 4.72 -1.95
N SER A 17 -14.55 3.86 -1.64
CA SER A 17 -14.85 2.62 -0.92
C SER A 17 -15.48 3.00 0.43
N ASP A 18 -16.65 2.43 0.72
CA ASP A 18 -17.32 2.59 2.03
C ASP A 18 -16.64 1.74 3.13
N ALA A 19 -15.55 1.04 2.78
CA ALA A 19 -14.73 0.26 3.68
C ALA A 19 -13.96 1.17 4.65
N SER A 20 -13.97 0.81 5.92
CA SER A 20 -13.14 1.42 6.94
C SER A 20 -11.65 1.17 6.66
N ALA A 21 -10.78 2.04 7.18
CA ALA A 21 -9.35 1.86 7.06
C ALA A 21 -8.88 0.51 7.62
N ASP A 22 -9.56 -0.01 8.63
CA ASP A 22 -9.24 -1.30 9.23
C ASP A 22 -9.59 -2.47 8.30
N GLU A 23 -10.73 -2.41 7.62
CA GLU A 23 -11.16 -3.40 6.61
C GLU A 23 -10.20 -3.40 5.41
N ILE A 24 -9.76 -2.23 4.95
CA ILE A 24 -8.78 -2.13 3.85
C ILE A 24 -7.46 -2.82 4.22
N LEU A 25 -6.96 -2.60 5.44
CA LEU A 25 -5.73 -3.26 5.92
C LEU A 25 -5.91 -4.77 6.06
N GLU A 26 -7.08 -5.21 6.51
CA GLU A 26 -7.44 -6.63 6.64
C GLU A 26 -7.44 -7.33 5.29
N GLU A 27 -8.13 -6.75 4.30
CA GLU A 27 -8.22 -7.28 2.94
C GLU A 27 -6.84 -7.29 2.26
N LEU A 28 -6.08 -6.21 2.40
CA LEU A 28 -4.74 -6.11 1.82
C LEU A 28 -3.78 -7.13 2.44
N PHE A 29 -3.80 -7.31 3.76
CA PHE A 29 -2.96 -8.31 4.42
C PHE A 29 -3.36 -9.74 4.04
N ALA A 30 -4.66 -10.02 3.89
CA ALA A 30 -5.15 -11.30 3.40
C ALA A 30 -4.63 -11.60 1.98
N VAL A 31 -4.67 -10.61 1.08
CA VAL A 31 -4.07 -10.72 -0.27
C VAL A 31 -2.58 -11.01 -0.19
N VAL A 32 -1.84 -10.34 0.68
CA VAL A 32 -0.39 -10.56 0.87
C VAL A 32 -0.11 -12.00 1.33
N GLU A 33 -0.84 -12.51 2.32
CA GLU A 33 -0.71 -13.89 2.82
C GLU A 33 -1.09 -14.93 1.75
N ASP A 34 -2.14 -14.65 0.97
CA ASP A 34 -2.51 -15.52 -0.16
C ASP A 34 -1.39 -15.56 -1.22
N ARG A 35 -0.78 -14.41 -1.54
CA ARG A 35 0.35 -14.37 -2.49
C ARG A 35 1.60 -15.05 -1.95
N LYS A 36 1.86 -14.97 -0.64
CA LYS A 36 2.93 -15.74 0.03
C LYS A 36 2.71 -17.26 -0.12
N ARG A 37 1.46 -17.71 0.00
CA ARG A 37 1.07 -19.13 -0.06
C ARG A 37 1.05 -19.68 -1.49
N GLU A 38 0.48 -18.94 -2.41
CA GLU A 38 0.19 -19.42 -3.78
C GLU A 38 1.33 -19.14 -4.77
N LEU A 39 2.15 -18.11 -4.50
CA LEU A 39 3.28 -17.68 -5.34
C LEU A 39 2.93 -17.62 -6.85
N PRO A 40 1.84 -16.95 -7.27
CA PRO A 40 1.47 -16.88 -8.68
C PRO A 40 2.55 -16.19 -9.51
N GLU A 41 2.79 -16.72 -10.70
CA GLU A 41 3.63 -16.08 -11.72
C GLU A 41 3.08 -14.68 -12.07
N ASP A 42 3.95 -13.75 -12.45
CA ASP A 42 3.63 -12.34 -12.77
C ASP A 42 3.03 -11.48 -11.64
N SER A 43 3.09 -11.94 -10.39
CA SER A 43 2.68 -11.14 -9.24
C SER A 43 3.84 -10.35 -8.64
N TYR A 44 3.68 -9.03 -8.55
CA TYR A 44 4.62 -8.18 -7.81
C TYR A 44 4.82 -8.66 -6.36
N THR A 45 3.73 -8.89 -5.61
CA THR A 45 3.80 -9.39 -4.23
C THR A 45 4.50 -10.74 -4.14
N ALA A 46 4.18 -11.70 -5.01
CA ALA A 46 4.87 -12.99 -5.02
C ALA A 46 6.36 -12.83 -5.32
N SER A 47 6.72 -11.92 -6.23
CA SER A 47 8.13 -11.65 -6.56
C SER A 47 8.95 -11.16 -5.37
N LEU A 48 8.33 -10.44 -4.41
CA LEU A 48 8.98 -10.04 -3.17
C LEU A 48 9.30 -11.25 -2.28
N PHE A 49 8.40 -12.24 -2.21
CA PHE A 49 8.62 -13.48 -1.45
C PHE A 49 9.63 -14.42 -2.11
N THR A 50 9.72 -14.42 -3.43
CA THR A 50 10.64 -15.28 -4.19
C THR A 50 11.94 -14.57 -4.59
N HIS A 51 12.14 -13.31 -4.19
CA HIS A 51 13.29 -12.53 -4.59
C HIS A 51 14.59 -13.20 -4.13
N GLU A 52 15.64 -13.19 -4.95
CA GLU A 52 16.92 -13.85 -4.62
C GLU A 52 17.61 -13.23 -3.38
N LYS A 53 17.38 -11.94 -3.14
CA LYS A 53 17.81 -11.22 -1.92
C LYS A 53 16.99 -11.60 -0.68
N GLY A 54 15.91 -12.35 -0.83
CA GLY A 54 14.96 -12.67 0.22
C GLY A 54 14.41 -11.41 0.90
N GLU A 55 14.31 -11.47 2.23
CA GLU A 55 13.86 -10.37 3.09
C GLU A 55 14.54 -9.03 2.80
N ASN A 56 15.82 -9.02 2.41
CA ASN A 56 16.55 -7.78 2.14
C ASN A 56 15.91 -6.95 1.02
N ALA A 57 15.23 -7.57 0.05
CA ALA A 57 14.54 -6.83 -1.01
C ALA A 57 13.40 -5.96 -0.44
N VAL A 58 12.63 -6.50 0.51
CA VAL A 58 11.53 -5.76 1.15
C VAL A 58 12.06 -4.70 2.10
N LEU A 59 13.16 -4.99 2.83
CA LEU A 59 13.80 -4.00 3.70
C LEU A 59 14.43 -2.84 2.91
N GLU A 60 15.02 -3.12 1.75
CA GLU A 60 15.53 -2.09 0.84
C GLU A 60 14.39 -1.17 0.36
N LYS A 61 13.26 -1.75 -0.12
CA LYS A 61 12.08 -0.97 -0.51
C LYS A 61 11.54 -0.13 0.64
N LEU A 62 11.35 -0.72 1.82
CA LEU A 62 10.85 0.03 2.99
C LEU A 62 11.75 1.24 3.35
N GLY A 63 13.07 1.10 3.20
CA GLY A 63 14.03 2.19 3.40
C GLY A 63 14.00 3.25 2.30
N GLU A 64 13.78 2.84 1.05
CA GLU A 64 13.58 3.72 -0.12
C GLU A 64 12.35 4.60 0.10
N GLU A 65 11.17 4.02 0.30
CA GLU A 65 9.91 4.78 0.43
C GLU A 65 9.92 5.68 1.67
N THR A 66 10.59 5.24 2.75
CA THR A 66 10.79 6.10 3.93
C THR A 66 11.62 7.33 3.60
N THR A 67 12.65 7.17 2.75
CA THR A 67 13.47 8.30 2.30
C THR A 67 12.67 9.22 1.38
N GLU A 68 11.89 8.66 0.48
CA GLU A 68 11.02 9.41 -0.44
C GLU A 68 9.93 10.18 0.32
N LEU A 69 9.27 9.56 1.30
CA LEU A 69 8.33 10.24 2.21
C LEU A 69 8.97 11.43 2.94
N VAL A 70 10.21 11.28 3.41
CA VAL A 70 10.94 12.37 4.08
C VAL A 70 11.19 13.53 3.11
N LEU A 71 11.51 13.25 1.84
CA LEU A 71 11.72 14.26 0.82
C LEU A 71 10.40 14.94 0.42
N ALA A 72 9.33 14.16 0.21
CA ALA A 72 7.99 14.67 -0.07
C ALA A 72 7.49 15.60 1.04
N ALA A 73 7.66 15.19 2.30
CA ALA A 73 7.31 16.00 3.46
C ALA A 73 8.14 17.29 3.56
N LYS A 74 9.42 17.24 3.18
CA LYS A 74 10.28 18.44 3.16
C LYS A 74 9.82 19.44 2.10
N ASP A 75 9.26 18.96 0.99
CA ASP A 75 8.86 19.79 -0.14
C ASP A 75 7.35 20.14 -0.13
N ASP A 76 6.63 19.81 0.96
CA ASP A 76 5.19 20.01 1.15
C ASP A 76 4.34 19.37 0.02
N ASP A 77 4.82 18.27 -0.56
CA ASP A 77 4.12 17.54 -1.62
C ASP A 77 3.11 16.55 -1.02
N HIS A 78 1.86 16.99 -0.87
CA HIS A 78 0.81 16.20 -0.23
C HIS A 78 0.42 14.92 -0.99
N ASP A 79 0.52 14.93 -2.32
CA ASP A 79 0.15 13.77 -3.13
C ASP A 79 1.24 12.69 -2.96
N GLU A 80 2.51 13.09 -3.02
CA GLU A 80 3.64 12.19 -2.82
C GLU A 80 3.71 11.68 -1.37
N ILE A 81 3.39 12.52 -0.38
CA ILE A 81 3.27 12.07 1.03
C ILE A 81 2.27 10.92 1.15
N ALA A 82 1.10 11.03 0.50
CA ALA A 82 0.08 10.00 0.56
C ALA A 82 0.53 8.72 -0.17
N HIS A 83 1.18 8.88 -1.33
CA HIS A 83 1.72 7.77 -2.12
C HIS A 83 2.77 6.97 -1.35
N GLU A 84 3.81 7.65 -0.86
CA GLU A 84 4.92 6.98 -0.14
C GLU A 84 4.49 6.42 1.21
N SER A 85 3.53 7.06 1.88
CA SER A 85 2.93 6.48 3.09
C SER A 85 2.21 5.17 2.80
N ALA A 86 1.52 5.06 1.65
CA ALA A 86 0.85 3.83 1.25
C ALA A 86 1.86 2.72 0.92
N ASP A 87 2.96 3.04 0.21
CA ASP A 87 4.00 2.07 -0.12
C ASP A 87 4.75 1.59 1.12
N ILE A 88 5.02 2.47 2.11
CA ILE A 88 5.53 2.07 3.43
C ILE A 88 4.59 1.09 4.11
N VAL A 89 3.28 1.37 4.15
CA VAL A 89 2.30 0.47 4.78
C VAL A 89 2.27 -0.87 4.04
N TYR A 90 2.25 -0.86 2.71
CA TYR A 90 2.25 -2.09 1.92
C TYR A 90 3.50 -2.94 2.19
N HIS A 91 4.69 -2.35 2.13
CA HIS A 91 5.94 -3.06 2.39
C HIS A 91 6.07 -3.52 3.84
N LEU A 92 5.50 -2.77 4.79
CA LEU A 92 5.36 -3.22 6.18
C LEU A 92 4.48 -4.47 6.27
N LEU A 93 3.31 -4.51 5.61
CA LEU A 93 2.43 -5.68 5.59
C LEU A 93 3.13 -6.91 4.99
N VAL A 94 3.89 -6.74 3.90
CA VAL A 94 4.71 -7.82 3.32
C VAL A 94 5.76 -8.31 4.32
N LEU A 95 6.45 -7.40 5.01
CA LEU A 95 7.44 -7.76 6.02
C LEU A 95 6.80 -8.51 7.21
N LEU A 96 5.64 -8.07 7.70
CA LEU A 96 4.91 -8.77 8.75
C LEU A 96 4.55 -10.20 8.32
N ALA A 97 4.05 -10.38 7.10
CA ALA A 97 3.77 -11.69 6.54
C ALA A 97 5.04 -12.55 6.42
N MET A 98 6.16 -12.00 5.96
CA MET A 98 7.46 -12.72 5.92
C MET A 98 7.93 -13.18 7.30
N LYS A 99 7.61 -12.43 8.35
CA LYS A 99 7.99 -12.71 9.74
C LYS A 99 6.95 -13.51 10.52
N ASP A 100 5.87 -13.94 9.87
CA ASP A 100 4.72 -14.60 10.50
C ASP A 100 4.15 -13.79 11.68
N VAL A 101 4.20 -12.45 11.59
CA VAL A 101 3.60 -11.55 12.57
C VAL A 101 2.18 -11.24 12.12
N PRO A 102 1.15 -11.61 12.91
CA PRO A 102 -0.23 -11.37 12.50
C PRO A 102 -0.58 -9.88 12.57
N LEU A 103 -1.45 -9.41 11.67
CA LEU A 103 -1.96 -8.05 11.67
C LEU A 103 -2.61 -7.66 13.02
N SER A 104 -3.19 -8.63 13.75
CA SER A 104 -3.73 -8.40 15.09
C SER A 104 -2.70 -7.90 16.10
N ALA A 105 -1.44 -8.35 16.01
CA ALA A 105 -0.37 -7.88 16.88
C ALA A 105 -0.03 -6.41 16.61
N LEU A 106 0.02 -5.99 15.34
CA LEU A 106 0.17 -4.58 14.97
C LEU A 106 -1.00 -3.75 15.51
N ARG A 107 -2.24 -4.23 15.36
CA ARG A 107 -3.44 -3.54 15.84
C ARG A 107 -3.46 -3.37 17.36
N GLU A 108 -3.12 -4.40 18.12
CA GLU A 108 -3.02 -4.33 19.58
C GLU A 108 -2.00 -3.26 20.00
N GLU A 109 -0.85 -3.24 19.32
CA GLU A 109 0.22 -2.28 19.58
C GLU A 109 -0.18 -0.86 19.17
N LEU A 110 -0.94 -0.67 18.08
CA LEU A 110 -1.51 0.64 17.72
C LEU A 110 -2.60 1.08 18.71
N ALA A 111 -3.46 0.17 19.15
CA ALA A 111 -4.51 0.45 20.12
C ALA A 111 -3.95 0.89 21.48
N SER A 112 -2.77 0.39 21.87
CA SER A 112 -2.09 0.79 23.11
C SER A 112 -1.56 2.23 23.09
N ARG A 113 -1.45 2.85 21.90
CA ARG A 113 -0.95 4.22 21.71
C ARG A 113 -2.05 5.30 21.69
N ARG A 114 -3.32 4.87 21.71
CA ARG A 114 -4.48 5.77 21.75
C ARG A 114 -4.80 6.18 23.18
#